data_AF-A0A1Z1MG79-F1
#
_entry.id   AF-A0A1Z1MG79-F1
#
_cell.length_a   1.000
_cell.length_b   1.000
_cell.length_c   1.000
_cell.angle_alpha   90.00
_cell.angle_beta   90.00
_cell.angle_gamma   90.00
#
_symmetry.space_group_name_H-M   'P 1'
#
loop_
_entity.id
_entity.type
_entity.pdbx_description
1 polymer ?
#
loop_
_entity_poly.entity_id
_entity_poly.type
_entity_poly.pdbx_seq_one_letter_code
_entity_poly.pdbx_strand_id
1 'polypeptide(L)'
;MVKKIIISSFNNVAVTLQGIKVQYIVLVNQTYQLNDIFVGKVQKIFSSINAAFIDLGQNNRSGFIHASDIKHLKRNNQSTRINDVIYINQCLLVQVIKEPTVNKGPRLTSNVHIHGMYVTLMPFCNFLFISSAIYDYSERFYLYSLGLLIKPCSMGLLMKSSASGVAESLILYDLNNVLKQWNFLQKQFIRSTSPKILYKDEDLVKRVIRDFYDKNINKIVVDSSYSLNLVYHYLKKWSYISPKIETKLCLYDRQVCILDKFNVKFSIKKALESKVSLLQGGYVFIQSYEALTVIDVNSGSFNKLDSSRDTVLRVNLFAAVEISYQLKLRNISGVIIIDFIDMLSQRDKIQLLEQFNRLLSCDDCSPQIFKLSELGLLELTRRRKRQGIREVFSTHLDNLDYSDGLYRYSLYSKIFYGPPSRYFNYNNTLNKGIRYLFFSKFFLTNRLIVNKFYCSSSLYNSTYFYLCDNLNILCFFLPQANYIVPIALYTRLTSLMNSK
;
A
#
# COMPACT_ATOMS: atom_id res chain seq x y z
N MET A 1 8.48 -18.10 19.25
CA MET A 1 8.78 -16.66 19.35
C MET A 1 7.51 -15.86 19.16
N VAL A 2 7.25 -14.87 20.02
CA VAL A 2 6.02 -14.06 20.03
C VAL A 2 5.95 -13.17 18.79
N LYS A 3 4.88 -13.29 17.99
CA LYS A 3 4.61 -12.38 16.86
C LYS A 3 3.78 -11.18 17.32
N LYS A 4 4.09 -10.00 16.78
CA LYS A 4 3.38 -8.75 17.11
C LYS A 4 3.06 -7.96 15.85
N ILE A 5 1.94 -7.26 15.85
CA ILE A 5 1.62 -6.25 14.82
C ILE A 5 1.77 -4.87 15.45
N ILE A 6 2.43 -3.96 14.75
CA ILE A 6 2.54 -2.55 15.10
C ILE A 6 1.87 -1.75 13.99
N ILE A 7 0.91 -0.90 14.34
CA ILE A 7 0.23 -0.04 13.38
C ILE A 7 0.47 1.41 13.81
N SER A 8 1.13 2.16 12.94
CA SER A 8 1.26 3.61 13.07
C SER A 8 0.39 4.30 12.03
N SER A 9 -0.83 4.65 12.44
CA SER A 9 -1.80 5.29 11.56
C SER A 9 -1.41 6.73 11.25
N PHE A 10 -0.71 7.42 12.15
CA PHE A 10 -0.17 8.75 11.87
C PHE A 10 0.84 8.72 10.72
N ASN A 11 1.68 7.68 10.66
CA ASN A 11 2.74 7.55 9.66
C ASN A 11 2.33 6.73 8.42
N ASN A 12 1.11 6.18 8.39
CA ASN A 12 0.64 5.24 7.35
C ASN A 12 1.55 4.00 7.20
N VAL A 13 2.12 3.52 8.31
CA VAL A 13 3.03 2.37 8.34
C VAL A 13 2.49 1.32 9.29
N ALA A 14 2.43 0.08 8.83
CA ALA A 14 2.25 -1.07 9.72
C ALA A 14 3.35 -2.10 9.51
N VAL A 15 3.69 -2.79 10.58
CA VAL A 15 4.79 -3.75 10.60
C VAL A 15 4.42 -4.99 11.39
N THR A 16 4.81 -6.15 10.88
CA THR A 16 4.78 -7.40 11.64
C THR A 16 6.17 -7.69 12.19
N LEU A 17 6.25 -7.98 13.49
CA LEU A 17 7.49 -8.33 14.19
C LEU A 17 7.45 -9.78 14.65
N GLN A 18 8.60 -10.44 14.62
CA GLN A 18 8.84 -11.71 15.31
C GLN A 18 10.04 -11.51 16.25
N GLY A 19 9.77 -11.45 17.56
CA GLY A 19 10.76 -10.98 18.52
C GLY A 19 11.09 -9.50 18.28
N ILE A 20 12.32 -9.23 17.84
CA ILE A 20 12.83 -7.88 17.49
C ILE A 20 12.93 -7.69 15.97
N LYS A 21 12.89 -8.78 15.18
CA LYS A 21 13.11 -8.74 13.73
C LYS A 21 11.82 -8.36 12.99
N VAL A 22 11.93 -7.42 12.05
CA VAL A 22 10.83 -6.93 11.21
C VAL A 22 10.56 -7.90 10.06
N GLN A 23 9.40 -8.55 10.02
CA GLN A 23 9.09 -9.55 8.98
C GLN A 23 8.49 -8.91 7.72
N TYR A 24 7.47 -8.08 7.89
CA TYR A 24 6.80 -7.40 6.79
C TYR A 24 6.56 -5.92 7.12
N ILE A 25 6.68 -5.07 6.10
CA ILE A 25 6.37 -3.65 6.17
C ILE A 25 5.25 -3.35 5.18
N VAL A 26 4.22 -2.68 5.66
CA VAL A 26 3.05 -2.29 4.90
C VAL A 26 2.98 -0.77 4.92
N LEU A 27 3.13 -0.17 3.73
CA LEU A 27 3.10 1.28 3.52
C LEU A 27 1.80 1.64 2.77
N VAL A 28 1.08 2.66 3.24
CA VAL A 28 -0.07 3.23 2.54
C VAL A 28 0.33 4.60 1.99
N ASN A 29 0.46 4.68 0.66
CA ASN A 29 0.79 5.90 -0.07
C ASN A 29 -0.50 6.50 -0.67
N GLN A 30 -0.49 7.78 -1.05
CA GLN A 30 -1.69 8.41 -1.64
C GLN A 30 -1.90 8.07 -3.14
N THR A 31 -0.94 7.40 -3.77
CA THR A 31 -0.97 6.98 -5.18
C THR A 31 -1.78 5.69 -5.41
N TYR A 32 -1.74 5.13 -6.63
CA TYR A 32 -2.32 3.83 -6.96
C TYR A 32 -1.77 2.72 -6.06
N GLN A 33 -2.66 2.01 -5.38
CA GLN A 33 -2.31 0.86 -4.56
C GLN A 33 -2.80 -0.44 -5.19
N LEU A 34 -2.14 -1.54 -4.82
CA LEU A 34 -2.57 -2.87 -5.21
C LEU A 34 -4.02 -3.12 -4.74
N ASN A 35 -4.83 -3.73 -5.61
CA ASN A 35 -6.28 -4.00 -5.45
C ASN A 35 -7.23 -2.81 -5.54
N ASP A 36 -6.76 -1.58 -5.72
CA ASP A 36 -7.66 -0.44 -6.00
C ASP A 36 -8.46 -0.71 -7.29
N ILE A 37 -9.75 -0.35 -7.28
CA ILE A 37 -10.67 -0.56 -8.40
C ILE A 37 -11.15 0.79 -8.91
N PHE A 38 -11.05 0.99 -10.22
CA PHE A 38 -11.40 2.21 -10.92
C PHE A 38 -12.40 1.94 -12.03
N VAL A 39 -13.18 2.96 -12.35
CA VAL A 39 -13.67 3.17 -13.71
C VAL A 39 -12.55 3.84 -14.46
N GLY A 40 -12.04 3.17 -15.48
CA GLY A 40 -11.02 3.71 -16.36
C GLY A 40 -11.57 3.93 -17.76
N LYS A 41 -11.03 4.89 -18.50
CA LYS A 41 -11.40 5.16 -19.90
C LYS A 41 -10.26 4.79 -20.83
N VAL A 42 -10.55 4.02 -21.88
CA VAL A 42 -9.53 3.63 -22.87
C VAL A 42 -9.04 4.88 -23.59
N GLN A 43 -7.80 5.27 -23.33
CA GLN A 43 -7.20 6.47 -23.90
C GLN A 43 -6.51 6.15 -25.23
N LYS A 44 -5.74 5.06 -25.27
CA LYS A 44 -4.98 4.66 -26.46
C LYS A 44 -4.86 3.15 -26.53
N ILE A 45 -4.92 2.60 -27.74
CA ILE A 45 -4.75 1.17 -28.01
C ILE A 45 -3.49 0.98 -28.86
N PHE A 46 -2.68 -0.01 -28.51
CA PHE A 46 -1.46 -0.39 -29.19
C PHE A 46 -1.56 -1.85 -29.64
N SER A 47 -1.84 -2.05 -30.93
CA SER A 47 -1.97 -3.37 -31.54
C SER A 47 -0.67 -4.16 -31.53
N SER A 48 0.48 -3.51 -31.70
CA SER A 48 1.81 -4.13 -31.75
C SER A 48 2.16 -4.93 -30.50
N ILE A 49 1.75 -4.44 -29.33
CA ILE A 49 1.98 -5.07 -28.02
C ILE A 49 0.69 -5.62 -27.41
N ASN A 50 -0.38 -5.66 -28.21
CA ASN A 50 -1.70 -6.16 -27.83
C ASN A 50 -2.20 -5.61 -26.48
N ALA A 51 -2.08 -4.29 -26.29
CA ALA A 51 -2.32 -3.62 -25.02
C ALA A 51 -2.95 -2.23 -25.20
N ALA A 52 -3.48 -1.68 -24.10
CA ALA A 52 -4.09 -0.37 -24.09
C ALA A 52 -3.67 0.42 -22.84
N PHE A 53 -3.69 1.74 -22.97
CA PHE A 53 -3.54 2.67 -21.86
C PHE A 53 -4.91 3.18 -21.44
N ILE A 54 -5.16 3.11 -20.15
CA ILE A 54 -6.42 3.44 -19.50
C ILE A 54 -6.20 4.66 -18.63
N ASP A 55 -6.94 5.72 -18.90
CA ASP A 55 -7.02 6.89 -18.03
C ASP A 55 -7.85 6.54 -16.78
N LEU A 56 -7.32 6.86 -15.61
CA LEU A 56 -7.92 6.57 -14.31
C LEU A 56 -8.45 7.82 -13.60
N GLY A 57 -8.36 9.00 -14.25
CA GLY A 57 -8.92 10.27 -13.75
C GLY A 57 -8.13 10.92 -12.61
N GLN A 58 -7.02 10.33 -12.19
CA GLN A 58 -6.09 10.97 -11.25
C GLN A 58 -5.00 11.70 -12.06
N ASN A 59 -4.44 12.81 -11.54
CA ASN A 59 -3.31 13.56 -12.12
C ASN A 59 -1.98 12.77 -12.13
N ASN A 60 -2.08 11.44 -12.24
CA ASN A 60 -1.02 10.46 -12.26
C ASN A 60 -1.00 9.78 -13.63
N ARG A 61 0.00 8.93 -13.88
CA ARG A 61 0.14 8.22 -15.16
C ARG A 61 -1.04 7.28 -15.45
N SER A 62 -1.38 7.15 -16.73
CA SER A 62 -2.35 6.17 -17.24
C SER A 62 -1.91 4.74 -16.90
N GLY A 63 -2.87 3.87 -16.62
CA GLY A 63 -2.61 2.46 -16.35
C GLY A 63 -2.45 1.65 -17.63
N PHE A 64 -1.67 0.58 -17.58
CA PHE A 64 -1.42 -0.34 -18.69
C PHE A 64 -2.25 -1.61 -18.54
N ILE A 65 -3.01 -2.00 -19.56
CA ILE A 65 -3.77 -3.26 -19.58
C ILE A 65 -3.42 -4.08 -20.84
N HIS A 66 -3.14 -5.37 -20.67
CA HIS A 66 -2.83 -6.27 -21.78
C HIS A 66 -4.07 -7.08 -22.19
N ALA A 67 -4.15 -7.55 -23.44
CA ALA A 67 -5.26 -8.35 -23.96
C ALA A 67 -5.57 -9.61 -23.13
N SER A 68 -4.56 -10.19 -22.47
CA SER A 68 -4.74 -11.32 -21.55
C SER A 68 -5.59 -10.99 -20.33
N ASP A 69 -5.62 -9.72 -19.94
CA ASP A 69 -6.19 -9.23 -18.69
C ASP A 69 -7.62 -8.70 -18.90
N ILE A 70 -8.16 -8.85 -20.13
CA ILE A 70 -9.52 -8.47 -20.57
C ILE A 70 -10.29 -9.63 -21.21
N LYS A 71 -9.86 -10.88 -20.99
CA LYS A 71 -10.42 -12.06 -21.67
C LYS A 71 -11.94 -12.22 -21.52
N HIS A 72 -12.52 -11.85 -20.38
CA HIS A 72 -13.96 -12.00 -20.15
C HIS A 72 -14.82 -11.03 -20.98
N LEU A 73 -14.22 -9.97 -21.56
CA LEU A 73 -14.91 -9.02 -22.44
C LEU A 73 -15.00 -9.51 -23.88
N LYS A 74 -14.32 -10.61 -24.22
CA LYS A 74 -14.32 -11.17 -25.56
C LYS A 74 -15.70 -11.72 -25.90
N ARG A 75 -16.29 -11.22 -26.99
CA ARG A 75 -17.55 -11.77 -27.54
C ARG A 75 -17.32 -13.12 -28.21
N ASN A 76 -16.18 -13.28 -28.90
CA ASN A 76 -15.79 -14.51 -29.59
C ASN A 76 -14.41 -14.98 -29.09
N ASN A 77 -14.29 -16.27 -28.76
CA ASN A 77 -13.05 -16.89 -28.25
C ASN A 77 -11.86 -16.80 -29.23
N GLN A 78 -12.11 -16.56 -30.52
CA GLN A 78 -11.08 -16.43 -31.56
C GLN A 78 -10.42 -15.03 -31.60
N SER A 79 -11.01 -14.01 -30.97
CA SER A 79 -10.44 -12.67 -30.93
C SER A 79 -9.14 -12.66 -30.10
N THR A 80 -7.99 -12.61 -30.76
CA THR A 80 -6.68 -12.51 -30.08
C THR A 80 -6.22 -11.07 -29.92
N ARG A 81 -6.66 -10.19 -30.83
CA ARG A 81 -6.25 -8.78 -30.88
C ARG A 81 -7.12 -7.91 -29.97
N ILE A 82 -6.49 -6.95 -29.31
CA ILE A 82 -7.13 -6.05 -28.36
C ILE A 82 -8.14 -5.11 -29.05
N ASN A 83 -7.88 -4.73 -30.29
CA ASN A 83 -8.76 -3.87 -31.09
C ASN A 83 -10.15 -4.50 -31.32
N ASP A 84 -10.25 -5.83 -31.27
CA ASP A 84 -11.50 -6.54 -31.47
C ASP A 84 -12.33 -6.61 -30.17
N VAL A 85 -11.69 -6.32 -29.03
CA VAL A 85 -12.27 -6.48 -27.68
C VAL A 85 -12.68 -5.13 -27.09
N ILE A 86 -11.87 -4.09 -27.30
CA ILE A 86 -12.10 -2.76 -26.74
C ILE A 86 -11.89 -1.65 -27.78
N TYR A 87 -12.53 -0.51 -27.56
CA TYR A 87 -12.43 0.68 -28.41
C TYR A 87 -12.02 1.92 -27.61
N ILE A 88 -11.50 2.94 -28.30
CA ILE A 88 -11.09 4.21 -27.68
C ILE A 88 -12.31 4.89 -27.04
N ASN A 89 -12.11 5.53 -25.89
CA ASN A 89 -13.14 6.16 -25.05
C ASN A 89 -14.11 5.20 -24.33
N GLN A 90 -13.97 3.88 -24.50
CA GLN A 90 -14.75 2.91 -23.73
C GLN A 90 -14.43 3.00 -22.23
N CYS A 91 -15.46 3.00 -21.39
CA CYS A 91 -15.29 2.88 -19.94
C CYS A 91 -15.17 1.40 -19.52
N LEU A 92 -14.19 1.09 -18.69
CA LEU A 92 -13.88 -0.25 -18.22
C LEU A 92 -13.74 -0.26 -16.70
N LEU A 93 -14.26 -1.30 -16.07
CA LEU A 93 -13.95 -1.60 -14.68
C LEU A 93 -12.58 -2.25 -14.62
N VAL A 94 -11.64 -1.63 -13.93
CA VAL A 94 -10.23 -2.07 -13.88
C VAL A 94 -9.72 -2.10 -12.45
N GLN A 95 -8.86 -3.07 -12.16
CA GLN A 95 -8.21 -3.25 -10.87
C GLN A 95 -6.70 -3.21 -11.02
N VAL A 96 -6.02 -2.56 -10.08
CA VAL A 96 -4.55 -2.50 -10.03
C VAL A 96 -3.98 -3.84 -9.54
N ILE A 97 -3.21 -4.50 -10.40
CA ILE A 97 -2.51 -5.76 -10.08
C ILE A 97 -1.00 -5.57 -9.84
N LYS A 98 -0.43 -4.50 -10.38
CA LYS A 98 0.94 -4.05 -10.06
C LYS A 98 0.95 -2.56 -9.84
N GLU A 99 1.54 -2.15 -8.72
CA GLU A 99 1.76 -0.75 -8.42
C GLU A 99 2.66 -0.08 -9.47
N PRO A 100 2.52 1.24 -9.69
CA PRO A 100 3.34 1.97 -10.65
C PRO A 100 4.81 1.91 -10.27
N THR A 101 5.69 2.14 -11.24
CA THR A 101 7.12 2.34 -11.00
C THR A 101 7.51 3.79 -11.27
N VAL A 102 8.77 4.15 -11.02
CA VAL A 102 9.29 5.51 -11.24
C VAL A 102 9.01 6.03 -12.64
N ASN A 103 8.98 5.16 -13.67
CA ASN A 103 8.77 5.54 -15.07
C ASN A 103 7.50 4.96 -15.71
N LYS A 104 6.80 4.03 -15.05
CA LYS A 104 5.65 3.31 -15.65
C LYS A 104 4.40 3.44 -14.78
N GLY A 105 3.24 3.58 -15.42
CA GLY A 105 1.94 3.54 -14.74
C GLY A 105 1.63 2.15 -14.13
N PRO A 106 0.53 2.03 -13.38
CA PRO A 106 0.13 0.75 -12.79
C PRO A 106 -0.24 -0.26 -13.89
N ARG A 107 -0.04 -1.56 -13.63
CA ARG A 107 -0.61 -2.62 -14.46
C ARG A 107 -2.02 -2.92 -13.98
N LEU A 108 -2.96 -3.00 -14.90
CA LEU A 108 -4.37 -3.19 -14.66
C LEU A 108 -4.86 -4.55 -15.16
N THR A 109 -5.99 -5.00 -14.62
CA THR A 109 -6.81 -6.08 -15.17
C THR A 109 -8.27 -5.69 -15.09
N SER A 110 -9.12 -6.18 -15.99
CA SER A 110 -10.57 -6.10 -15.81
C SER A 110 -11.13 -7.33 -15.07
N ASN A 111 -10.33 -8.38 -14.87
CA ASN A 111 -10.71 -9.53 -14.05
C ASN A 111 -10.67 -9.13 -12.56
N VAL A 112 -11.73 -8.47 -12.09
CA VAL A 112 -11.81 -7.95 -10.72
C VAL A 112 -11.81 -9.09 -9.68
N HIS A 113 -11.09 -8.87 -8.59
CA HIS A 113 -11.02 -9.74 -7.43
C HIS A 113 -11.36 -8.95 -6.17
N ILE A 114 -12.35 -9.40 -5.42
CA ILE A 114 -12.78 -8.76 -4.17
C ILE A 114 -12.35 -9.63 -3.01
N HIS A 115 -11.49 -9.09 -2.17
CA HIS A 115 -10.80 -9.82 -1.12
C HIS A 115 -11.53 -9.69 0.21
N GLY A 116 -12.07 -10.80 0.69
CA GLY A 116 -12.51 -10.99 2.07
C GLY A 116 -11.37 -11.46 2.98
N MET A 117 -11.72 -11.77 4.22
CA MET A 117 -10.78 -12.37 5.18
C MET A 117 -10.43 -13.80 4.78
N TYR A 118 -11.45 -14.62 4.49
CA TYR A 118 -11.37 -16.05 4.25
C TYR A 118 -11.54 -16.42 2.79
N VAL A 119 -12.28 -15.61 2.05
CA VAL A 119 -12.58 -15.86 0.64
C VAL A 119 -12.19 -14.70 -0.26
N THR A 120 -11.88 -14.99 -1.51
CA THR A 120 -11.79 -13.98 -2.57
C THR A 120 -12.83 -14.31 -3.64
N LEU A 121 -13.73 -13.36 -3.92
CA LEU A 121 -14.73 -13.50 -4.98
C LEU A 121 -14.13 -13.03 -6.31
N MET A 122 -14.39 -13.80 -7.36
CA MET A 122 -13.93 -13.54 -8.74
C MET A 122 -15.17 -13.48 -9.66
N PRO A 123 -15.82 -12.32 -9.82
CA PRO A 123 -17.13 -12.23 -10.47
C PRO A 123 -17.15 -12.64 -11.95
N PHE A 124 -16.01 -12.56 -12.64
CA PHE A 124 -15.87 -12.86 -14.08
C PHE A 124 -15.18 -14.20 -14.36
N CYS A 125 -15.16 -15.08 -13.38
CA CYS A 125 -14.59 -16.42 -13.44
C CYS A 125 -15.66 -17.41 -12.96
N ASN A 126 -15.60 -18.70 -13.28
CA ASN A 126 -16.54 -19.70 -12.73
C ASN A 126 -15.81 -20.87 -12.04
N PHE A 127 -14.54 -20.69 -11.71
CA PHE A 127 -13.72 -21.71 -11.09
C PHE A 127 -13.67 -21.55 -9.57
N LEU A 128 -13.61 -22.69 -8.88
CA LEU A 128 -13.29 -22.77 -7.46
C LEU A 128 -11.79 -23.03 -7.31
N PHE A 129 -11.12 -22.21 -6.50
CA PHE A 129 -9.71 -22.35 -6.19
C PHE A 129 -9.51 -22.52 -4.69
N ILE A 130 -8.45 -23.24 -4.32
CA ILE A 130 -7.99 -23.36 -2.94
C ILE A 130 -6.54 -22.95 -2.90
N SER A 131 -6.20 -22.13 -1.91
CA SER A 131 -4.82 -21.70 -1.68
C SER A 131 -3.86 -22.89 -1.62
N SER A 132 -2.75 -22.79 -2.35
CA SER A 132 -1.67 -23.78 -2.29
C SER A 132 -0.95 -23.81 -0.94
N ALA A 133 -1.15 -22.80 -0.08
CA ALA A 133 -0.58 -22.75 1.26
C ALA A 133 -1.31 -23.67 2.27
N ILE A 134 -2.43 -24.28 1.89
CA ILE A 134 -3.12 -25.29 2.70
C ILE A 134 -2.58 -26.67 2.31
N TYR A 135 -1.71 -27.21 3.17
CA TYR A 135 -1.05 -28.51 2.98
C TYR A 135 -1.87 -29.69 3.50
N ASP A 136 -2.74 -29.47 4.49
CA ASP A 136 -3.59 -30.52 5.04
C ASP A 136 -4.63 -30.94 4.00
N TYR A 137 -4.56 -32.21 3.60
CA TYR A 137 -5.44 -32.80 2.60
C TYR A 137 -6.89 -32.81 3.06
N SER A 138 -7.13 -33.11 4.34
CA SER A 138 -8.48 -33.21 4.91
C SER A 138 -9.20 -31.86 4.89
N GLU A 139 -8.51 -30.83 5.39
CA GLU A 139 -8.99 -29.44 5.38
C GLU A 139 -9.19 -28.94 3.95
N ARG A 140 -8.26 -29.26 3.03
CA ARG A 140 -8.38 -28.89 1.62
C ARG A 140 -9.61 -29.50 0.97
N PHE A 141 -9.88 -30.78 1.22
CA PHE A 141 -11.08 -31.46 0.73
C PHE A 141 -12.36 -30.86 1.33
N TYR A 142 -12.37 -30.59 2.63
CA TYR A 142 -13.50 -29.95 3.31
C TYR A 142 -13.81 -28.57 2.72
N LEU A 143 -12.81 -27.69 2.59
CA LEU A 143 -12.98 -26.36 2.02
C LEU A 143 -13.35 -26.41 0.53
N TYR A 144 -12.93 -27.45 -0.20
CA TYR A 144 -13.37 -27.69 -1.57
C TYR A 144 -14.86 -28.00 -1.62
N SER A 145 -15.33 -28.98 -0.85
CA SER A 145 -16.73 -29.37 -0.78
C SER A 145 -17.61 -28.22 -0.32
N LEU A 146 -17.21 -27.50 0.72
CA LEU A 146 -17.92 -26.31 1.17
C LEU A 146 -17.95 -25.24 0.06
N GLY A 147 -16.79 -24.97 -0.55
CA GLY A 147 -16.66 -24.03 -1.66
C GLY A 147 -17.61 -24.35 -2.82
N LEU A 148 -17.76 -25.62 -3.18
CA LEU A 148 -18.69 -26.06 -4.24
C LEU A 148 -20.15 -25.72 -3.91
N LEU A 149 -20.56 -25.87 -2.65
CA LEU A 149 -21.92 -25.60 -2.19
C LEU A 149 -22.23 -24.10 -2.12
N ILE A 150 -21.27 -23.29 -1.67
CA ILE A 150 -21.49 -21.86 -1.39
C ILE A 150 -21.14 -20.94 -2.57
N LYS A 151 -20.39 -21.43 -3.57
CA LYS A 151 -19.94 -20.62 -4.70
C LYS A 151 -21.14 -20.07 -5.49
N PRO A 152 -21.25 -18.75 -5.69
CA PRO A 152 -22.32 -18.17 -6.47
C PRO A 152 -22.32 -18.64 -7.94
N CYS A 153 -23.50 -18.66 -8.56
CA CYS A 153 -23.65 -19.00 -9.97
C CYS A 153 -22.85 -18.04 -10.84
N SER A 154 -22.15 -18.58 -11.83
CA SER A 154 -21.35 -17.82 -12.80
C SER A 154 -20.22 -16.97 -12.21
N MET A 155 -19.88 -17.16 -10.94
CA MET A 155 -18.76 -16.51 -10.25
C MET A 155 -17.76 -17.54 -9.73
N GLY A 156 -16.52 -17.08 -9.55
CA GLY A 156 -15.41 -17.86 -9.05
C GLY A 156 -15.17 -17.53 -7.59
N LEU A 157 -14.61 -18.48 -6.86
CA LEU A 157 -14.34 -18.36 -5.44
C LEU A 157 -12.96 -18.93 -5.15
N LEU A 158 -12.14 -18.20 -4.40
CA LEU A 158 -10.87 -18.68 -3.89
C LEU A 158 -10.96 -18.80 -2.36
N MET A 159 -10.74 -20.01 -1.84
CA MET A 159 -10.60 -20.27 -0.41
C MET A 159 -9.15 -19.93 0.01
N LYS A 160 -8.99 -18.94 0.89
CA LYS A 160 -7.68 -18.48 1.40
C LYS A 160 -7.17 -19.42 2.50
N SER A 161 -5.87 -19.40 2.75
CA SER A 161 -5.26 -20.16 3.87
C SER A 161 -5.80 -19.75 5.24
N SER A 162 -6.22 -18.49 5.40
CA SER A 162 -6.89 -17.98 6.59
C SER A 162 -8.23 -18.66 6.91
N ALA A 163 -8.86 -19.33 5.94
CA ALA A 163 -10.10 -20.09 6.13
C ALA A 163 -9.89 -21.43 6.84
N SER A 164 -8.64 -21.90 6.95
CA SER A 164 -8.33 -23.20 7.55
C SER A 164 -8.70 -23.24 9.04
N GLY A 165 -9.51 -24.25 9.41
CA GLY A 165 -10.00 -24.46 10.77
C GLY A 165 -10.92 -23.33 11.26
N VAL A 166 -11.64 -22.68 10.34
CA VAL A 166 -12.66 -21.66 10.62
C VAL A 166 -14.04 -22.25 10.44
N ALA A 167 -14.99 -21.88 11.30
CA ALA A 167 -16.36 -22.32 11.20
C ALA A 167 -17.01 -21.87 9.87
N GLU A 168 -17.79 -22.76 9.26
CA GLU A 168 -18.51 -22.52 8.00
C GLU A 168 -19.33 -21.21 8.03
N SER A 169 -20.04 -20.95 9.13
CA SER A 169 -20.89 -19.76 9.29
C SER A 169 -20.12 -18.45 9.10
N LEU A 170 -18.85 -18.40 9.51
CA LEU A 170 -17.99 -17.23 9.33
C LEU A 170 -17.52 -17.06 7.89
N ILE A 171 -17.24 -18.17 7.21
CA ILE A 171 -16.88 -18.19 5.78
C ILE A 171 -18.07 -17.67 4.96
N LEU A 172 -19.28 -18.17 5.24
CA LEU A 172 -20.52 -17.71 4.62
C LEU A 172 -20.79 -16.22 4.88
N TYR A 173 -20.57 -15.76 6.12
CA TYR A 173 -20.71 -14.35 6.47
C TYR A 173 -19.72 -13.46 5.70
N ASP A 174 -18.46 -13.88 5.57
CA ASP A 174 -17.45 -13.17 4.79
C ASP A 174 -17.80 -13.14 3.30
N LEU A 175 -18.24 -14.27 2.73
CA LEU A 175 -18.73 -14.35 1.34
C LEU A 175 -19.89 -13.38 1.08
N ASN A 176 -20.87 -13.34 1.98
CA ASN A 176 -22.01 -12.41 1.88
C ASN A 176 -21.56 -10.95 1.90
N ASN A 177 -20.56 -10.60 2.71
CA ASN A 177 -20.01 -9.24 2.73
C ASN A 177 -19.31 -8.89 1.41
N VAL A 178 -18.53 -9.81 0.88
CA VAL A 178 -17.84 -9.65 -0.41
C VAL A 178 -18.84 -9.50 -1.56
N LEU A 179 -19.93 -10.27 -1.55
CA LEU A 179 -21.03 -10.14 -2.52
C LEU A 179 -21.74 -8.79 -2.43
N LYS A 180 -22.04 -8.31 -1.21
CA LYS A 180 -22.62 -6.96 -1.01
C LYS A 180 -21.71 -5.87 -1.58
N GLN A 181 -20.39 -6.00 -1.33
CA GLN A 181 -19.40 -5.09 -1.89
C GLN A 181 -19.37 -5.14 -3.42
N TRP A 182 -19.45 -6.33 -4.02
CA TRP A 182 -19.56 -6.47 -5.47
C TRP A 182 -20.78 -5.75 -6.04
N ASN A 183 -21.95 -6.01 -5.46
CA ASN A 183 -23.21 -5.39 -5.90
C ASN A 183 -23.15 -3.86 -5.80
N PHE A 184 -22.48 -3.34 -4.76
CA PHE A 184 -22.25 -1.90 -4.63
C PHE A 184 -21.36 -1.35 -5.75
N LEU A 185 -20.23 -2.03 -6.05
CA LEU A 185 -19.32 -1.62 -7.13
C LEU A 185 -20.00 -1.67 -8.50
N GLN A 186 -20.82 -2.69 -8.77
CA GLN A 186 -21.58 -2.79 -10.01
C GLN A 186 -22.55 -1.61 -10.18
N LYS A 187 -23.31 -1.27 -9.13
CA LYS A 187 -24.22 -0.10 -9.15
C LYS A 187 -23.46 1.20 -9.36
N GLN A 188 -22.31 1.36 -8.71
CA GLN A 188 -21.50 2.57 -8.84
C GLN A 188 -20.88 2.69 -10.24
N PHE A 189 -20.44 1.58 -10.84
CA PHE A 189 -19.93 1.52 -12.20
C PHE A 189 -20.99 1.97 -13.21
N ILE A 190 -22.22 1.43 -13.14
CA ILE A 190 -23.33 1.80 -14.04
C ILE A 190 -23.65 3.31 -13.98
N ARG A 191 -23.53 3.91 -12.79
CA ARG A 191 -23.78 5.35 -12.58
C ARG A 191 -22.62 6.25 -13.01
N SER A 192 -21.44 5.68 -13.27
CA SER A 192 -20.23 6.45 -13.54
C SER A 192 -20.05 6.65 -15.04
N THR A 193 -19.89 7.91 -15.46
CA THR A 193 -19.66 8.29 -16.88
C THR A 193 -18.24 8.76 -17.15
N SER A 194 -17.44 8.97 -16.09
CA SER A 194 -16.07 9.47 -16.16
C SER A 194 -15.12 8.61 -15.32
N PRO A 195 -13.80 8.65 -15.63
CA PRO A 195 -12.81 7.94 -14.85
C PRO A 195 -12.85 8.35 -13.37
N LYS A 196 -12.98 7.37 -12.50
CA LYS A 196 -13.12 7.59 -11.06
C LYS A 196 -12.74 6.35 -10.27
N ILE A 197 -12.21 6.55 -9.07
CA ILE A 197 -12.00 5.46 -8.13
C ILE A 197 -13.31 4.96 -7.52
N LEU A 198 -13.55 3.66 -7.59
CA LEU A 198 -14.74 3.01 -7.01
C LEU A 198 -14.43 2.36 -5.66
N TYR A 199 -13.28 1.70 -5.57
CA TYR A 199 -12.82 1.07 -4.34
C TYR A 199 -11.36 1.43 -4.11
N LYS A 200 -11.06 1.85 -2.88
CA LYS A 200 -9.69 2.07 -2.44
C LYS A 200 -9.42 1.25 -1.20
N ASP A 201 -8.35 0.49 -1.20
CA ASP A 201 -7.96 -0.37 -0.06
C ASP A 201 -7.12 0.44 0.96
N GLU A 202 -7.56 1.66 1.30
CA GLU A 202 -6.78 2.63 2.08
C GLU A 202 -6.67 2.32 3.56
N ASP A 203 -7.66 1.61 4.10
CA ASP A 203 -7.71 1.34 5.54
C ASP A 203 -6.55 0.41 5.91
N LEU A 204 -5.46 1.03 6.36
CA LEU A 204 -4.24 0.35 6.80
C LEU A 204 -4.58 -0.74 7.81
N VAL A 205 -5.48 -0.44 8.76
CA VAL A 205 -5.89 -1.39 9.80
C VAL A 205 -6.60 -2.57 9.16
N LYS A 206 -7.64 -2.32 8.35
CA LYS A 206 -8.38 -3.37 7.65
C LYS A 206 -7.45 -4.27 6.85
N ARG A 207 -6.55 -3.67 6.07
CA ARG A 207 -5.60 -4.38 5.21
C ARG A 207 -4.62 -5.23 6.01
N VAL A 208 -4.07 -4.67 7.08
CA VAL A 208 -3.11 -5.37 7.95
C VAL A 208 -3.77 -6.55 8.64
N ILE A 209 -4.98 -6.37 9.18
CA ILE A 209 -5.69 -7.48 9.81
C ILE A 209 -6.11 -8.52 8.75
N ARG A 210 -6.58 -8.10 7.56
CA ARG A 210 -7.01 -9.02 6.51
C ARG A 210 -5.89 -9.91 5.95
N ASP A 211 -4.71 -9.32 5.75
CA ASP A 211 -3.63 -9.94 4.98
C ASP A 211 -2.49 -10.49 5.85
N PHE A 212 -2.31 -9.97 7.08
CA PHE A 212 -1.15 -10.30 7.92
C PHE A 212 -1.50 -10.86 9.30
N TYR A 213 -2.78 -10.85 9.70
CA TYR A 213 -3.19 -11.44 10.98
C TYR A 213 -3.26 -12.97 10.88
N ASP A 214 -2.64 -13.65 11.84
CA ASP A 214 -2.68 -15.10 12.05
C ASP A 214 -2.94 -15.40 13.53
N LYS A 215 -3.31 -16.65 13.84
CA LYS A 215 -3.54 -17.11 15.23
C LYS A 215 -2.28 -17.04 16.11
N ASN A 216 -1.10 -16.86 15.51
CA ASN A 216 0.20 -16.86 16.19
C ASN A 216 0.64 -15.47 16.64
N ILE A 217 -0.09 -14.42 16.27
CA ILE A 217 0.11 -13.07 16.80
C ILE A 217 -0.38 -13.03 18.23
N ASN A 218 0.43 -12.50 19.15
CA ASN A 218 0.07 -12.38 20.57
C ASN A 218 -0.31 -10.96 20.95
N LYS A 219 0.16 -9.95 20.21
CA LYS A 219 -0.03 -8.54 20.57
C LYS A 219 -0.18 -7.65 19.33
N ILE A 220 -1.17 -6.76 19.37
CA ILE A 220 -1.31 -5.67 18.40
C ILE A 220 -1.15 -4.35 19.16
N VAL A 221 -0.23 -3.51 18.70
CA VAL A 221 0.05 -2.20 19.29
C VAL A 221 -0.26 -1.11 18.27
N VAL A 222 -1.06 -0.14 18.68
CA VAL A 222 -1.52 0.96 17.82
C VAL A 222 -1.23 2.31 18.47
N ASP A 223 -1.03 3.34 17.66
CA ASP A 223 -0.70 4.70 18.12
C ASP A 223 -1.89 5.65 18.25
N SER A 224 -3.12 5.21 17.94
CA SER A 224 -4.32 6.04 18.05
C SER A 224 -5.52 5.25 18.56
N SER A 225 -6.35 5.91 19.36
CA SER A 225 -7.61 5.36 19.89
C SER A 225 -8.59 4.97 18.77
N TYR A 226 -8.68 5.80 17.73
CA TYR A 226 -9.47 5.49 16.53
C TYR A 226 -9.03 4.18 15.87
N SER A 227 -7.72 3.97 15.71
CA SER A 227 -7.20 2.74 15.09
C SER A 227 -7.37 1.53 16.01
N LEU A 228 -7.30 1.71 17.33
CA LEU A 228 -7.63 0.65 18.29
C LEU A 228 -9.08 0.20 18.13
N ASN A 229 -10.02 1.14 18.03
CA ASN A 229 -11.43 0.84 17.82
C ASN A 229 -11.67 0.14 16.48
N LEU A 230 -10.97 0.54 15.41
CA LEU A 230 -11.01 -0.16 14.13
C LEU A 230 -10.45 -1.59 14.23
N VAL A 231 -9.30 -1.78 14.89
CA VAL A 231 -8.72 -3.11 15.10
C VAL A 231 -9.73 -3.99 15.85
N TYR A 232 -10.30 -3.48 16.94
CA TYR A 232 -11.30 -4.20 17.71
C TYR A 232 -12.54 -4.53 16.86
N HIS A 233 -13.04 -3.56 16.08
CA HIS A 233 -14.17 -3.76 15.18
C HIS A 233 -13.90 -4.88 14.17
N TYR A 234 -12.76 -4.86 13.48
CA TYR A 234 -12.44 -5.87 12.47
C TYR A 234 -12.16 -7.24 13.07
N LEU A 235 -11.45 -7.32 14.19
CA LEU A 235 -11.23 -8.58 14.89
C LEU A 235 -12.55 -9.18 15.41
N LYS A 236 -13.45 -8.35 15.96
CA LYS A 236 -14.78 -8.79 16.37
C LYS A 236 -15.61 -9.25 15.18
N LYS A 237 -15.61 -8.48 14.10
CA LYS A 237 -16.35 -8.77 12.87
C LYS A 237 -15.91 -10.10 12.25
N TRP A 238 -14.62 -10.39 12.25
CA TRP A 238 -14.06 -11.66 11.78
C TRP A 238 -13.92 -12.71 12.89
N SER A 239 -14.61 -12.51 14.02
CA SER A 239 -14.69 -13.45 15.16
C SER A 239 -13.34 -13.95 15.68
N TYR A 240 -12.30 -13.13 15.57
CA TYR A 240 -11.00 -13.37 16.19
C TYR A 240 -10.98 -13.07 17.68
N ILE A 241 -12.05 -12.47 18.22
CA ILE A 241 -12.26 -12.31 19.66
C ILE A 241 -13.02 -13.55 20.16
N SER A 242 -12.36 -14.70 20.10
CA SER A 242 -12.84 -15.94 20.71
C SER A 242 -12.16 -16.10 22.07
N PRO A 243 -12.78 -16.76 23.07
CA PRO A 243 -12.10 -17.11 24.32
C PRO A 243 -10.79 -17.91 24.11
N LYS A 244 -10.62 -18.53 22.93
CA LYS A 244 -9.40 -19.26 22.54
C LYS A 244 -8.27 -18.37 21.97
N ILE A 245 -8.54 -17.11 21.63
CA ILE A 245 -7.58 -16.22 20.94
C ILE A 245 -7.14 -15.11 21.90
N GLU A 246 -5.91 -15.22 22.38
CA GLU A 246 -5.34 -14.35 23.43
C GLU A 246 -4.62 -13.10 22.88
N THR A 247 -5.05 -12.55 21.74
CA THR A 247 -4.38 -11.37 21.18
C THR A 247 -4.61 -10.13 22.03
N LYS A 248 -3.54 -9.65 22.67
CA LYS A 248 -3.58 -8.43 23.50
C LYS A 248 -3.56 -7.19 22.61
N LEU A 249 -4.62 -6.40 22.67
CA LEU A 249 -4.69 -5.09 22.03
C LEU A 249 -4.15 -4.01 22.97
N CYS A 250 -3.26 -3.16 22.49
CA CYS A 250 -2.66 -2.10 23.30
C CYS A 250 -2.63 -0.77 22.56
N LEU A 251 -3.15 0.27 23.20
CA LEU A 251 -2.88 1.65 22.82
C LEU A 251 -1.48 2.03 23.29
N TYR A 252 -0.70 2.61 22.40
CA TYR A 252 0.58 3.20 22.71
C TYR A 252 0.41 4.71 22.83
N ASP A 253 0.43 5.20 24.07
CA ASP A 253 0.15 6.59 24.42
C ASP A 253 1.39 7.30 25.01
N ARG A 254 2.57 7.02 24.45
CA ARG A 254 3.83 7.67 24.88
C ARG A 254 4.27 8.70 23.86
N GLN A 255 4.98 9.72 24.32
CA GLN A 255 5.50 10.81 23.47
C GLN A 255 6.48 10.32 22.38
N VAL A 256 7.32 9.33 22.70
CA VAL A 256 8.28 8.76 21.74
C VAL A 256 7.51 7.99 20.66
N CYS A 257 7.76 8.26 19.38
CA CYS A 257 7.08 7.60 18.26
C CYS A 257 7.09 6.06 18.39
N ILE A 258 5.95 5.41 18.13
CA ILE A 258 5.80 3.95 18.18
C ILE A 258 6.84 3.24 17.29
N LEU A 259 7.18 3.81 16.13
CA LEU A 259 8.15 3.23 15.19
C LEU A 259 9.58 3.27 15.75
N ASP A 260 9.92 4.28 16.57
CA ASP A 260 11.22 4.38 17.23
C ASP A 260 11.31 3.40 18.40
N LYS A 261 10.24 3.30 19.21
CA LYS A 261 10.19 2.37 20.36
C LYS A 261 10.46 0.91 19.97
N PHE A 262 10.02 0.52 18.78
CA PHE A 262 10.16 -0.84 18.28
C PHE A 262 11.27 -1.00 17.22
N ASN A 263 12.18 -0.03 17.09
CA ASN A 263 13.30 -0.04 16.15
C ASN A 263 12.90 -0.25 14.68
N VAL A 264 11.67 0.13 14.32
CA VAL A 264 11.17 0.03 12.93
C VAL A 264 11.89 1.03 12.05
N LYS A 265 12.05 2.29 12.49
CA LYS A 265 12.78 3.31 11.72
C LYS A 265 14.23 2.91 11.45
N PHE A 266 14.89 2.34 12.45
CA PHE A 266 16.24 1.80 12.31
C PHE A 266 16.29 0.66 11.29
N SER A 267 15.33 -0.27 11.37
CA SER A 267 15.22 -1.39 10.43
C SER A 267 14.98 -0.92 8.99
N ILE A 268 14.16 0.11 8.79
CA ILE A 268 13.93 0.72 7.47
C ILE A 268 15.21 1.37 6.95
N LYS A 269 15.94 2.15 7.76
CA LYS A 269 17.23 2.75 7.37
C LYS A 269 18.23 1.66 6.94
N LYS A 270 18.39 0.62 7.77
CA LYS A 270 19.26 -0.52 7.45
C LYS A 270 18.82 -1.27 6.18
N ALA A 271 17.52 -1.33 5.89
CA ALA A 271 17.00 -1.95 4.66
C ALA A 271 17.27 -1.11 3.40
N LEU A 272 17.55 0.20 3.52
CA LEU A 272 17.92 1.04 2.39
C LEU A 272 19.41 0.88 2.02
N GLU A 273 20.27 0.64 3.00
CA GLU A 273 21.71 0.39 2.82
C GLU A 273 21.98 -0.79 1.89
N SER A 274 23.05 -0.71 1.08
CA SER A 274 23.46 -1.81 0.19
C SER A 274 24.12 -2.95 0.95
N LYS A 275 24.94 -2.65 1.96
CA LYS A 275 25.67 -3.63 2.78
C LYS A 275 24.78 -4.20 3.88
N VAL A 276 24.75 -5.52 4.03
CA VAL A 276 24.01 -6.23 5.08
C VAL A 276 24.98 -7.13 5.84
N SER A 277 25.11 -6.92 7.15
CA SER A 277 25.94 -7.76 8.02
C SER A 277 25.27 -9.10 8.37
N LEU A 278 26.06 -10.17 8.37
CA LEU A 278 25.67 -11.52 8.82
C LEU A 278 26.11 -11.75 10.28
N LEU A 279 25.54 -12.78 10.93
CA LEU A 279 25.72 -13.10 12.36
C LEU A 279 27.18 -13.37 12.79
N GLN A 280 28.08 -13.65 11.86
CA GLN A 280 29.45 -14.10 12.18
C GLN A 280 30.55 -13.30 11.44
N GLY A 281 30.26 -12.07 11.01
CA GLY A 281 31.27 -11.17 10.42
C GLY A 281 31.36 -11.19 8.90
N GLY A 282 30.69 -12.16 8.25
CA GLY A 282 30.38 -12.07 6.82
C GLY A 282 29.38 -10.97 6.52
N TYR A 283 29.26 -10.61 5.24
CA TYR A 283 28.32 -9.60 4.79
C TYR A 283 27.86 -9.85 3.35
N VAL A 284 26.73 -9.26 3.00
CA VAL A 284 26.13 -9.35 1.67
C VAL A 284 25.95 -7.94 1.11
N PHE A 285 26.30 -7.72 -0.15
CA PHE A 285 26.00 -6.49 -0.87
C PHE A 285 24.79 -6.67 -1.77
N ILE A 286 23.77 -5.83 -1.62
CA ILE A 286 22.54 -5.87 -2.42
C ILE A 286 22.43 -4.59 -3.25
N GLN A 287 22.62 -4.74 -4.56
CA GLN A 287 22.58 -3.66 -5.55
C GLN A 287 21.46 -3.89 -6.54
N SER A 288 20.57 -2.92 -6.67
CA SER A 288 19.44 -2.97 -7.60
C SER A 288 19.72 -2.05 -8.77
N TYR A 289 19.75 -2.60 -9.98
CA TYR A 289 19.87 -1.87 -11.23
C TYR A 289 18.53 -1.90 -11.97
N GLU A 290 18.48 -1.31 -13.17
CA GLU A 290 17.24 -1.18 -13.94
C GLU A 290 16.59 -2.54 -14.28
N ALA A 291 17.38 -3.50 -14.75
CA ALA A 291 16.88 -4.78 -15.23
C ALA A 291 16.92 -5.89 -14.17
N LEU A 292 17.90 -5.86 -13.27
CA LEU A 292 18.19 -6.95 -12.34
C LEU A 292 18.77 -6.46 -11.01
N THR A 293 18.71 -7.31 -9.99
CA THR A 293 19.38 -7.09 -8.70
C THR A 293 20.53 -8.07 -8.55
N VAL A 294 21.73 -7.57 -8.24
CA VAL A 294 22.91 -8.39 -7.96
C VAL A 294 23.13 -8.45 -6.45
N ILE A 295 23.44 -9.65 -5.97
CA ILE A 295 23.72 -9.94 -4.57
C ILE A 295 25.08 -10.62 -4.48
N ASP A 296 26.03 -10.00 -3.80
CA ASP A 296 27.39 -10.52 -3.61
C ASP A 296 27.61 -10.94 -2.14
N VAL A 297 28.17 -12.12 -1.92
CA VAL A 297 28.37 -12.74 -0.59
C VAL A 297 29.84 -12.80 -0.23
N ASN A 298 30.21 -12.18 0.90
CA ASN A 298 31.59 -12.15 1.40
C ASN A 298 31.72 -12.76 2.80
N SER A 299 32.80 -13.50 3.02
CA SER A 299 33.13 -14.13 4.32
C SER A 299 33.57 -13.12 5.39
N GLY A 300 34.19 -12.00 4.99
CA GLY A 300 34.62 -10.94 5.89
C GLY A 300 35.59 -11.45 6.96
N SER A 301 35.30 -11.16 8.24
CA SER A 301 36.15 -11.56 9.38
C SER A 301 35.85 -12.96 9.94
N PHE A 302 35.09 -13.78 9.20
CA PHE A 302 34.64 -15.07 9.69
C PHE A 302 35.74 -16.15 9.61
N ASN A 303 36.51 -16.31 10.70
CA ASN A 303 37.65 -17.25 10.80
C ASN A 303 37.52 -18.21 11.99
N LYS A 304 36.46 -19.04 12.04
CA LYS A 304 36.15 -19.85 13.24
C LYS A 304 36.34 -21.36 13.14
N LEU A 305 36.64 -21.92 11.97
CA LEU A 305 36.76 -23.38 11.82
C LEU A 305 38.13 -23.76 11.26
N ASP A 306 38.57 -24.96 11.65
CA ASP A 306 39.84 -25.55 11.22
C ASP A 306 39.85 -25.88 9.71
N SER A 307 38.66 -25.98 9.09
CA SER A 307 38.50 -26.23 7.65
C SER A 307 37.93 -25.01 6.91
N SER A 308 38.62 -24.60 5.84
CA SER A 308 38.17 -23.53 4.94
C SER A 308 36.87 -23.91 4.21
N ARG A 309 36.70 -25.20 3.89
CA ARG A 309 35.51 -25.71 3.19
C ARG A 309 34.23 -25.58 4.03
N ASP A 310 34.24 -26.02 5.28
CA ASP A 310 33.04 -25.95 6.14
C ASP A 310 32.69 -24.50 6.46
N THR A 311 33.71 -23.64 6.56
CA THR A 311 33.55 -22.20 6.70
C THR A 311 32.76 -21.61 5.53
N VAL A 312 33.15 -21.91 4.29
CA VAL A 312 32.48 -21.40 3.07
C VAL A 312 31.03 -21.84 3.01
N LEU A 313 30.75 -23.14 3.15
CA LEU A 313 29.38 -23.67 3.11
C LEU A 313 28.52 -22.99 4.20
N ARG A 314 29.05 -22.86 5.41
CA ARG A 314 28.34 -22.23 6.52
C ARG A 314 28.04 -20.75 6.27
N VAL A 315 28.98 -19.98 5.71
CA VAL A 315 28.75 -18.57 5.32
C VAL A 315 27.66 -18.48 4.27
N ASN A 316 27.72 -19.31 3.23
CA ASN A 316 26.70 -19.32 2.16
C ASN A 316 25.31 -19.68 2.70
N LEU A 317 25.20 -20.62 3.64
CA LEU A 317 23.92 -20.94 4.29
C LEU A 317 23.39 -19.77 5.12
N PHE A 318 24.25 -19.05 5.87
CA PHE A 318 23.83 -17.84 6.58
C PHE A 318 23.42 -16.72 5.63
N ALA A 319 24.14 -16.56 4.52
CA ALA A 319 23.79 -15.62 3.47
C ALA A 319 22.44 -15.97 2.85
N ALA A 320 22.16 -17.24 2.55
CA ALA A 320 20.87 -17.69 2.02
C ALA A 320 19.70 -17.35 2.96
N VAL A 321 19.87 -17.55 4.27
CA VAL A 321 18.88 -17.14 5.28
C VAL A 321 18.64 -15.62 5.24
N GLU A 322 19.71 -14.82 5.26
CA GLU A 322 19.57 -13.37 5.29
C GLU A 322 19.06 -12.80 3.96
N ILE A 323 19.50 -13.34 2.80
CA ILE A 323 19.00 -12.97 1.48
C ILE A 323 17.50 -13.24 1.39
N SER A 324 17.03 -14.43 1.78
CA SER A 324 15.59 -14.77 1.76
C SER A 324 14.76 -13.78 2.58
N TYR A 325 15.32 -13.30 3.70
CA TYR A 325 14.69 -12.30 4.55
C TYR A 325 14.71 -10.90 3.90
N GLN A 326 15.85 -10.48 3.34
CA GLN A 326 16.00 -9.16 2.70
C GLN A 326 15.14 -9.03 1.45
N LEU A 327 14.97 -10.10 0.66
CA LEU A 327 14.07 -10.11 -0.50
C LEU A 327 12.62 -9.76 -0.09
N LYS A 328 12.14 -10.32 1.03
CA LYS A 328 10.81 -10.03 1.59
C LYS A 328 10.74 -8.64 2.20
N LEU A 329 11.69 -8.29 3.07
CA LEU A 329 11.71 -7.01 3.79
C LEU A 329 11.78 -5.81 2.84
N ARG A 330 12.68 -5.86 1.86
CA ARG A 330 12.90 -4.80 0.86
C ARG A 330 11.91 -4.87 -0.29
N ASN A 331 11.15 -5.96 -0.39
CA ASN A 331 10.29 -6.31 -1.52
C ASN A 331 11.03 -6.26 -2.88
N ILE A 332 12.24 -6.84 -2.93
CA ILE A 332 13.03 -6.96 -4.17
C ILE A 332 12.32 -7.93 -5.11
N SER A 333 12.19 -7.58 -6.38
CA SER A 333 11.45 -8.37 -7.37
C SER A 333 12.12 -8.28 -8.74
N GLY A 334 11.75 -9.16 -9.67
CA GLY A 334 12.37 -9.25 -10.99
C GLY A 334 13.44 -10.34 -11.04
N VAL A 335 14.43 -10.14 -11.92
CA VAL A 335 15.60 -11.02 -12.04
C VAL A 335 16.59 -10.68 -10.92
N ILE A 336 17.03 -11.71 -10.21
CA ILE A 336 17.97 -11.60 -9.09
C ILE A 336 19.11 -12.58 -9.37
N ILE A 337 20.34 -12.09 -9.32
CA ILE A 337 21.56 -12.88 -9.49
C ILE A 337 22.30 -12.85 -8.17
N ILE A 338 22.68 -14.03 -7.66
CA ILE A 338 23.38 -14.17 -6.39
C ILE A 338 24.74 -14.83 -6.65
N ASP A 339 25.80 -14.12 -6.28
CA ASP A 339 27.18 -14.60 -6.29
C ASP A 339 27.52 -15.15 -4.89
N PHE A 340 27.42 -16.47 -4.75
CA PHE A 340 27.82 -17.16 -3.53
C PHE A 340 29.32 -17.45 -3.57
N ILE A 341 29.96 -17.54 -2.40
CA ILE A 341 31.37 -17.90 -2.31
C ILE A 341 31.57 -19.29 -2.93
N ASP A 342 32.61 -19.43 -3.76
CA ASP A 342 32.89 -20.66 -4.50
C ASP A 342 32.98 -21.89 -3.60
N MET A 343 32.16 -22.90 -3.91
CA MET A 343 32.18 -24.21 -3.27
C MET A 343 32.73 -25.24 -4.25
N LEU A 344 33.79 -25.96 -3.86
CA LEU A 344 34.38 -27.01 -4.70
C LEU A 344 33.50 -28.28 -4.77
N SER A 345 32.80 -28.61 -3.69
CA SER A 345 31.98 -29.82 -3.64
C SER A 345 30.59 -29.61 -4.24
N GLN A 346 30.21 -30.51 -5.15
CA GLN A 346 28.86 -30.55 -5.70
C GLN A 346 27.80 -30.86 -4.63
N ARG A 347 28.15 -31.64 -3.59
CA ARG A 347 27.25 -31.94 -2.47
C ARG A 347 26.89 -30.67 -1.71
N ASP A 348 27.88 -29.83 -1.44
CA ASP A 348 27.71 -28.56 -0.73
C ASP A 348 26.84 -27.57 -1.54
N LYS A 349 27.03 -27.54 -2.88
CA LYS A 349 26.18 -26.77 -3.81
C LYS A 349 24.71 -27.22 -3.74
N ILE A 350 24.46 -28.53 -3.83
CA ILE A 350 23.10 -29.09 -3.77
C ILE A 350 22.46 -28.78 -2.41
N GLN A 351 23.21 -28.95 -1.31
CA GLN A 351 22.74 -28.64 0.02
C GLN A 351 22.33 -27.16 0.16
N LEU A 352 23.13 -26.23 -0.36
CA LEU A 352 22.77 -24.80 -0.38
C LEU A 352 21.47 -24.56 -1.14
N LEU A 353 21.32 -25.14 -2.33
CA LEU A 353 20.14 -24.96 -3.19
C LEU A 353 18.87 -25.51 -2.53
N GLU A 354 18.94 -26.69 -1.90
CA GLU A 354 17.80 -27.28 -1.18
C GLU A 354 17.36 -26.41 -0.01
N GLN A 355 18.31 -25.95 0.80
CA GLN A 355 18.01 -25.07 1.93
C GLN A 355 17.44 -23.74 1.46
N PHE A 356 18.00 -23.16 0.40
CA PHE A 356 17.52 -21.89 -0.13
C PHE A 356 16.11 -22.01 -0.73
N ASN A 357 15.82 -23.09 -1.47
CA ASN A 357 14.47 -23.39 -1.95
C ASN A 357 13.46 -23.51 -0.80
N ARG A 358 13.82 -24.20 0.28
CA ARG A 358 12.95 -24.31 1.48
C ARG A 358 12.67 -22.94 2.10
N LEU A 359 13.68 -22.08 2.23
CA LEU A 359 13.54 -20.73 2.77
C LEU A 359 12.64 -19.83 1.90
N LEU A 360 12.73 -19.98 0.58
CA LEU A 360 11.99 -19.21 -0.40
C LEU A 360 10.53 -19.69 -0.57
N SER A 361 10.22 -20.94 -0.22
CA SER A 361 8.88 -21.52 -0.37
C SER A 361 7.77 -20.76 0.37
N CYS A 362 8.11 -20.08 1.47
CA CYS A 362 7.16 -19.33 2.29
C CYS A 362 6.92 -17.89 1.79
N ASP A 363 7.41 -17.50 0.62
CA ASP A 363 7.27 -16.14 0.08
C ASP A 363 6.06 -16.02 -0.87
N ASP A 364 5.15 -15.10 -0.55
CA ASP A 364 3.92 -14.82 -1.31
C ASP A 364 4.14 -14.30 -2.73
N CYS A 365 5.37 -13.86 -3.05
CA CYS A 365 5.78 -13.46 -4.39
C CYS A 365 6.33 -14.62 -5.23
N SER A 366 6.22 -15.86 -4.74
CA SER A 366 6.56 -17.10 -5.44
C SER A 366 7.90 -17.01 -6.19
N PRO A 367 9.02 -16.83 -5.45
CA PRO A 367 10.37 -16.87 -6.02
C PRO A 367 10.65 -18.24 -6.65
N GLN A 368 11.37 -18.25 -7.77
CA GLN A 368 11.75 -19.45 -8.52
C GLN A 368 13.25 -19.42 -8.81
N ILE A 369 13.97 -20.43 -8.33
CA ILE A 369 15.37 -20.68 -8.68
C ILE A 369 15.41 -21.42 -10.02
N PHE A 370 16.24 -20.96 -10.96
CA PHE A 370 16.41 -21.62 -12.24
C PHE A 370 17.61 -22.57 -12.25
N LYS A 371 18.82 -22.00 -12.18
CA LYS A 371 20.06 -22.76 -12.23
C LYS A 371 21.20 -22.03 -11.53
N LEU A 372 22.21 -22.80 -11.16
CA LEU A 372 23.56 -22.28 -10.93
C LEU A 372 24.27 -22.23 -12.28
N SER A 373 24.81 -21.09 -12.66
CA SER A 373 25.55 -20.93 -13.91
C SER A 373 26.92 -21.61 -13.82
N GLU A 374 27.58 -21.77 -14.98
CA GLU A 374 28.96 -22.25 -15.04
C GLU A 374 29.94 -21.30 -14.33
N LEU A 375 29.57 -20.02 -14.22
CA LEU A 375 30.31 -18.98 -13.51
C LEU A 375 30.03 -18.98 -12.00
N GLY A 376 29.25 -19.93 -11.47
CA GLY A 376 28.94 -19.99 -10.03
C GLY A 376 27.80 -19.06 -9.57
N LEU A 377 27.16 -18.34 -10.50
CA LEU A 377 26.08 -17.41 -10.18
C LEU A 377 24.73 -18.12 -10.10
N LEU A 378 23.95 -17.85 -9.06
CA LEU A 378 22.60 -18.37 -8.91
C LEU A 378 21.57 -17.43 -9.52
N GLU A 379 20.78 -17.94 -10.45
CA GLU A 379 19.71 -17.21 -11.13
C GLU A 379 18.35 -17.45 -10.47
N LEU A 380 17.67 -16.37 -10.05
CA LEU A 380 16.38 -16.38 -9.38
C LEU A 380 15.43 -15.36 -10.05
N THR A 381 14.15 -15.69 -10.15
CA THR A 381 13.11 -14.67 -10.39
C THR A 381 12.13 -14.59 -9.23
N ARG A 382 11.66 -13.38 -8.92
CA ARG A 382 10.62 -13.14 -7.88
C ARG A 382 9.54 -12.21 -8.42
N ARG A 383 8.26 -12.56 -8.27
CA ARG A 383 7.17 -11.81 -8.88
C ARG A 383 6.99 -10.43 -8.23
N ARG A 384 6.88 -9.40 -9.07
CA ARG A 384 6.61 -8.03 -8.64
C ARG A 384 5.11 -7.78 -8.48
N LYS A 385 4.69 -7.39 -7.27
CA LYS A 385 3.32 -6.99 -6.92
C LYS A 385 3.26 -5.53 -6.48
N ARG A 386 4.07 -5.17 -5.48
CA ARG A 386 4.15 -3.84 -4.85
C ARG A 386 5.47 -3.15 -5.17
N GLN A 387 5.56 -1.86 -4.88
CA GLN A 387 6.81 -1.09 -4.92
C GLN A 387 7.82 -1.63 -3.90
N GLY A 388 9.10 -1.58 -4.27
CA GLY A 388 10.20 -1.90 -3.36
C GLY A 388 10.37 -0.80 -2.31
N ILE A 389 10.96 -1.13 -1.16
CA ILE A 389 11.20 -0.12 -0.10
C ILE A 389 12.02 1.05 -0.63
N ARG A 390 13.07 0.77 -1.42
CA ARG A 390 13.90 1.79 -2.05
C ARG A 390 13.07 2.71 -2.92
N GLU A 391 12.22 2.20 -3.80
CA GLU A 391 11.40 3.03 -4.70
C GLU A 391 10.41 3.92 -3.95
N VAL A 392 9.79 3.42 -2.87
CA VAL A 392 8.88 4.23 -2.05
C VAL A 392 9.61 5.39 -1.36
N PHE A 393 10.87 5.20 -0.99
CA PHE A 393 11.66 6.20 -0.28
C PHE A 393 12.57 7.05 -1.19
N SER A 394 12.96 6.58 -2.38
CA SER A 394 13.92 7.22 -3.30
C SER A 394 13.26 8.18 -4.29
N THR A 395 11.99 7.94 -4.65
CA THR A 395 11.21 8.74 -5.62
C THR A 395 11.05 10.23 -5.27
N HIS A 396 11.61 10.68 -4.15
CA HIS A 396 11.48 12.05 -3.65
C HIS A 396 12.81 12.68 -3.21
N LEU A 397 13.96 12.01 -3.40
CA LEU A 397 15.27 12.62 -3.16
C LEU A 397 15.77 13.40 -4.39
N ASP A 398 15.38 12.97 -5.59
CA ASP A 398 15.88 13.57 -6.85
C ASP A 398 15.06 14.79 -7.33
N ASN A 399 13.89 15.05 -6.75
CA ASN A 399 13.08 16.25 -7.03
C ASN A 399 13.32 17.34 -5.97
N LEU A 400 14.58 17.64 -5.68
CA LEU A 400 15.00 18.85 -4.96
C LEU A 400 15.37 19.97 -5.96
N ASP A 401 14.68 20.04 -7.09
CA ASP A 401 14.67 21.25 -7.90
C ASP A 401 13.82 22.30 -7.18
N TYR A 402 14.50 23.36 -6.77
CA TYR A 402 13.99 24.53 -6.05
C TYR A 402 13.06 25.38 -6.93
N SER A 403 11.86 24.89 -7.24
CA SER A 403 10.84 25.72 -7.91
C SER A 403 9.45 25.09 -7.91
N ASP A 404 8.84 24.94 -6.74
CA ASP A 404 7.42 25.33 -6.50
C ASP A 404 6.99 24.99 -5.07
N GLY A 405 6.36 25.95 -4.39
CA GLY A 405 6.08 25.99 -2.95
C GLY A 405 5.06 24.98 -2.39
N LEU A 406 4.86 23.82 -3.02
CA LEU A 406 4.02 22.75 -2.49
C LEU A 406 4.86 21.52 -2.19
N TYR A 407 5.49 21.51 -1.02
CA TYR A 407 6.11 20.32 -0.44
C TYR A 407 5.06 19.20 -0.37
N ARG A 408 5.00 18.34 -1.39
CA ARG A 408 4.38 17.02 -1.25
C ARG A 408 5.21 16.30 -0.19
N TYR A 409 4.65 16.20 1.01
CA TYR A 409 5.29 15.54 2.14
C TYR A 409 5.65 14.10 1.73
N SER A 410 6.93 13.87 1.44
CA SER A 410 7.42 12.55 1.10
C SER A 410 7.23 11.64 2.31
N LEU A 411 6.88 10.37 2.11
CA LEU A 411 6.75 9.41 3.22
C LEU A 411 8.04 9.31 4.03
N TYR A 412 9.19 9.47 3.36
CA TYR A 412 10.49 9.60 4.02
C TYR A 412 10.48 10.76 5.03
N SER A 413 10.13 11.98 4.59
CA SER A 413 10.10 13.15 5.47
C SER A 413 9.08 13.00 6.61
N LYS A 414 7.91 12.44 6.31
CA LYS A 414 6.86 12.17 7.31
C LYS A 414 7.35 11.22 8.40
N ILE A 415 8.06 10.15 8.03
CA ILE A 415 8.54 9.11 8.96
C ILE A 415 9.77 9.58 9.75
N PHE A 416 10.73 10.27 9.10
CA PHE A 416 12.03 10.56 9.70
C PHE A 416 12.17 11.98 10.28
N TYR A 417 11.50 12.97 9.70
CA TYR A 417 11.58 14.38 10.13
C TYR A 417 10.30 14.88 10.83
N GLY A 418 9.26 14.05 10.85
CA GLY A 418 7.95 14.40 11.40
C GLY A 418 7.19 15.41 10.53
N PRO A 419 5.86 15.55 10.73
CA PRO A 419 5.14 16.67 10.13
C PRO A 419 5.74 17.98 10.66
N PRO A 420 5.86 19.04 9.84
CA PRO A 420 6.30 20.32 10.36
C PRO A 420 5.21 20.80 11.32
N SER A 421 5.57 21.60 12.32
CA SER A 421 4.61 22.12 13.32
C SER A 421 3.34 22.75 12.73
N ARG A 422 3.36 23.16 11.45
CA ARG A 422 2.21 23.67 10.68
C ARG A 422 1.12 22.63 10.36
N TYR A 423 1.40 21.32 10.31
CA TYR A 423 0.38 20.29 10.01
C TYR A 423 -0.51 19.94 11.21
N PHE A 424 -0.02 20.12 12.44
CA PHE A 424 -0.85 19.97 13.64
C PHE A 424 -1.97 21.02 13.72
N ASN A 425 -1.84 22.13 12.98
CA ASN A 425 -2.89 23.14 12.94
C ASN A 425 -4.02 22.82 11.95
N TYR A 426 -3.85 21.97 10.94
CA TYR A 426 -4.94 21.73 9.96
C TYR A 426 -5.96 20.67 10.41
N ASN A 427 -5.56 19.71 11.26
CA ASN A 427 -6.50 18.71 11.80
C ASN A 427 -7.10 19.10 13.16
N ASN A 428 -6.53 20.09 13.86
CA ASN A 428 -7.10 20.66 15.08
C ASN A 428 -7.96 21.91 14.84
N THR A 429 -8.10 22.39 13.59
CA THR A 429 -8.92 23.58 13.26
C THR A 429 -10.38 23.30 13.00
N LEU A 430 -10.80 22.04 12.82
CA LEU A 430 -12.22 21.71 12.66
C LEU A 430 -13.06 22.02 13.93
N ASN A 431 -12.42 22.14 15.11
CA ASN A 431 -13.11 22.43 16.37
C ASN A 431 -12.62 23.69 17.11
N LYS A 432 -11.86 24.60 16.45
CA LYS A 432 -11.50 25.90 17.08
C LYS A 432 -12.62 26.94 17.00
N GLY A 433 -13.48 26.85 15.98
CA GLY A 433 -14.58 27.80 15.77
C GLY A 433 -15.64 27.80 16.88
N ILE A 434 -15.92 26.63 17.47
CA ILE A 434 -16.98 26.50 18.49
C ILE A 434 -16.54 27.07 19.85
N ARG A 435 -15.26 26.98 20.20
CA ARG A 435 -14.74 27.48 21.49
C ARG A 435 -14.54 29.00 21.52
N TYR A 436 -14.34 29.65 20.36
CA TYR A 436 -14.14 31.10 20.28
C TYR A 436 -15.44 31.90 20.07
N LEU A 437 -16.49 31.26 19.53
CA LEU A 437 -17.79 31.91 19.27
C LEU A 437 -18.60 32.17 20.55
N PHE A 438 -18.39 31.37 21.61
CA PHE A 438 -19.29 31.40 22.77
C PHE A 438 -18.66 31.85 24.08
N PHE A 439 -17.33 31.88 24.22
CA PHE A 439 -16.73 32.20 25.52
C PHE A 439 -15.46 33.06 25.44
N SER A 440 -15.54 34.20 26.14
CA SER A 440 -14.48 35.09 26.65
C SER A 440 -13.88 36.16 25.73
N LYS A 441 -14.44 37.38 25.80
CA LYS A 441 -13.63 38.61 25.76
C LYS A 441 -14.17 39.69 26.69
N PHE A 442 -13.29 40.22 27.54
CA PHE A 442 -13.32 41.60 28.01
C PHE A 442 -12.13 42.34 27.39
N PHE A 443 -12.35 43.54 26.88
CA PHE A 443 -11.34 44.39 26.24
C PHE A 443 -11.06 45.62 27.08
N LEU A 444 -9.78 45.99 27.23
CA LEU A 444 -9.40 47.32 27.69
C LEU A 444 -8.09 47.80 27.02
N THR A 445 -8.20 48.97 26.37
CA THR A 445 -7.18 50.00 26.08
C THR A 445 -6.66 50.21 24.64
N ASN A 446 -6.75 51.48 24.23
CA ASN A 446 -6.50 52.13 22.93
C ASN A 446 -5.03 52.49 22.68
N ARG A 447 -4.60 52.56 21.41
CA ARG A 447 -3.52 53.48 20.99
C ARG A 447 -3.78 54.12 19.62
N LEU A 448 -3.46 55.42 19.57
CA LEU A 448 -3.59 56.37 18.45
C LEU A 448 -2.41 56.28 17.46
N ILE A 449 -2.71 56.59 16.20
CA ILE A 449 -1.80 56.52 15.04
C ILE A 449 -1.31 57.94 14.70
N VAL A 450 -0.03 58.08 14.30
CA VAL A 450 0.46 59.27 13.57
C VAL A 450 1.15 58.84 12.27
N ASN A 451 0.65 59.40 11.17
CA ASN A 451 1.07 59.23 9.78
C ASN A 451 2.45 59.85 9.50
N LYS A 452 3.20 59.26 8.55
CA LYS A 452 3.88 60.03 7.50
C LYS A 452 3.54 59.46 6.13
N PHE A 453 3.16 60.38 5.26
CA PHE A 453 2.43 60.26 4.01
C PHE A 453 3.31 59.92 2.79
N TYR A 454 2.77 59.04 1.94
CA TYR A 454 2.60 59.09 0.46
C TYR A 454 3.80 59.42 -0.45
N CYS A 455 3.91 58.93 -1.69
CA CYS A 455 2.95 58.69 -2.79
C CYS A 455 3.65 57.71 -3.79
N SER A 456 3.07 56.99 -4.74
CA SER A 456 1.85 57.04 -5.56
C SER A 456 1.79 55.68 -6.33
N SER A 457 0.74 55.12 -6.93
CA SER A 457 -0.69 55.37 -7.16
C SER A 457 -1.11 54.26 -8.16
N SER A 458 -2.33 53.72 -8.30
CA SER A 458 -3.64 53.78 -7.64
C SER A 458 -4.60 53.27 -8.75
N LEU A 459 -5.50 52.31 -8.58
CA LEU A 459 -6.88 52.66 -8.21
C LEU A 459 -7.80 51.44 -7.95
N TYR A 460 -7.37 50.19 -8.12
CA TYR A 460 -8.29 49.04 -7.97
C TYR A 460 -7.83 47.91 -7.04
N ASN A 461 -6.55 47.84 -6.67
CA ASN A 461 -6.05 46.71 -5.88
C ASN A 461 -6.16 46.88 -4.35
N SER A 462 -6.50 48.07 -3.84
CA SER A 462 -6.46 48.35 -2.39
C SER A 462 -7.82 48.34 -1.69
N THR A 463 -8.94 48.21 -2.40
CA THR A 463 -10.27 48.30 -1.76
C THR A 463 -10.75 46.99 -1.13
N TYR A 464 -10.24 45.84 -1.60
CA TYR A 464 -10.67 44.52 -1.11
C TYR A 464 -9.52 43.57 -0.75
N PHE A 465 -8.26 43.94 -0.98
CA PHE A 465 -7.13 43.04 -0.83
C PHE A 465 -5.99 43.69 -0.04
N TYR A 466 -5.50 42.98 0.98
CA TYR A 466 -4.23 43.28 1.64
C TYR A 466 -3.15 42.37 1.05
N LEU A 467 -2.06 42.97 0.60
CA LEU A 467 -0.83 42.27 0.25
C LEU A 467 0.10 42.29 1.47
N CYS A 468 0.37 41.13 2.05
CA CYS A 468 1.28 41.02 3.20
C CYS A 468 2.74 40.72 2.82
N ASP A 469 3.04 40.29 1.58
CA ASP A 469 4.43 40.14 1.11
C ASP A 469 4.50 39.87 -0.41
N ASN A 470 5.62 40.25 -1.08
CA ASN A 470 5.78 40.14 -2.54
C ASN A 470 5.97 38.71 -3.09
N LEU A 471 6.10 37.69 -2.24
CA LEU A 471 6.34 36.30 -2.67
C LEU A 471 5.22 35.31 -2.30
N ASN A 472 4.24 35.71 -1.47
CA ASN A 472 3.13 34.84 -1.08
C ASN A 472 1.81 35.61 -1.10
N ILE A 473 1.05 35.46 -2.19
CA ILE A 473 -0.27 36.08 -2.35
C ILE A 473 -1.28 35.31 -1.48
N LEU A 474 -1.79 35.95 -0.43
CA LEU A 474 -2.94 35.47 0.32
C LEU A 474 -4.13 36.42 0.10
N CYS A 475 -5.11 35.95 -0.66
CA CYS A 475 -6.34 36.69 -0.93
C CYS A 475 -7.31 36.56 0.26
N PHE A 476 -7.42 37.62 1.06
CA PHE A 476 -8.51 37.76 2.03
C PHE A 476 -9.62 38.61 1.42
N PHE A 477 -10.81 38.02 1.29
CA PHE A 477 -12.03 38.77 1.01
C PHE A 477 -12.50 39.43 2.32
N LEU A 478 -12.65 40.75 2.33
CA LEU A 478 -13.24 41.50 3.45
C LEU A 478 -14.75 41.68 3.20
N PRO A 479 -15.65 40.91 3.83
CA PRO A 479 -17.01 41.37 4.01
C PRO A 479 -16.99 42.38 5.16
N GLN A 480 -17.21 43.66 4.85
CA GLN A 480 -17.52 44.62 5.91
C GLN A 480 -18.86 44.22 6.54
N ALA A 481 -18.82 43.85 7.82
CA ALA A 481 -20.00 43.63 8.63
C ALA A 481 -20.75 44.97 8.78
N ASN A 482 -21.89 45.12 8.10
CA ASN A 482 -23.11 45.80 8.56
C ASN A 482 -24.12 46.02 7.41
N TYR A 483 -24.54 44.94 6.75
CA TYR A 483 -25.83 44.93 6.07
C TYR A 483 -26.58 43.67 6.48
N ILE A 484 -27.48 43.83 7.46
CA ILE A 484 -28.65 42.98 7.57
C ILE A 484 -29.37 43.14 6.23
N VAL A 485 -29.39 42.08 5.43
CA VAL A 485 -30.21 42.07 4.22
C VAL A 485 -31.65 42.36 4.66
N PRO A 486 -32.31 43.44 4.19
CA PRO A 486 -33.68 43.70 4.58
C PRO A 486 -34.52 42.48 4.24
N ILE A 487 -35.32 41.99 5.18
CA ILE A 487 -36.21 40.84 4.99
C ILE A 487 -37.08 41.01 3.72
N ALA A 488 -37.43 42.24 3.35
CA ALA A 488 -38.14 42.58 2.11
C ALA A 488 -37.41 42.22 0.81
N LEU A 489 -36.07 42.14 0.83
CA LEU A 489 -35.23 41.77 -0.33
C LEU A 489 -35.08 40.24 -0.42
N TYR A 490 -35.05 39.56 0.73
CA TYR A 490 -35.03 38.10 0.80
C TYR A 490 -36.39 37.49 0.38
N THR A 491 -37.52 38.11 0.76
CA THR A 491 -38.85 37.67 0.33
C THR A 491 -39.05 37.84 -1.18
N ARG A 492 -38.50 38.91 -1.79
CA ARG A 492 -38.57 39.14 -3.24
C ARG A 492 -37.73 38.15 -4.05
N LEU A 493 -36.56 37.76 -3.53
CA LEU A 493 -35.68 36.77 -4.17
C LEU A 493 -36.21 35.34 -4.03
N THR A 494 -36.84 35.01 -2.91
CA THR A 494 -37.48 33.69 -2.70
C THR A 494 -38.81 33.56 -3.45
N SER A 495 -39.57 34.65 -3.67
CA SER A 495 -40.75 34.62 -4.53
C SER A 495 -40.44 34.41 -6.02
N LEU A 496 -39.23 34.76 -6.47
CA LEU A 496 -38.77 34.55 -7.85
C LEU A 496 -38.31 33.10 -8.13
N MET A 497 -38.07 32.29 -7.09
CA MET A 497 -37.64 30.88 -7.21
C MET A 497 -38.82 29.89 -7.27
N ASN A 498 -40.05 30.34 -7.02
CA ASN A 498 -41.26 29.51 -7.17
C ASN A 498 -42.02 29.74 -8.50
N SER A 499 -41.44 30.50 -9.43
CA SER A 499 -41.99 30.67 -10.77
C SER A 499 -40.90 30.42 -11.83
N LYS A 500 -40.58 29.14 -12.04
CA LYS A 500 -40.30 28.54 -13.35
C LYS A 500 -40.21 27.03 -13.24
#